data_AF-A0A2P6VE00-F1
#
_entry.id   AF-A0A2P6VE00-F1
#
_cell.length_a   1.000
_cell.length_b   1.000
_cell.length_c   1.000
_cell.angle_alpha   90.00
_cell.angle_beta   90.00
_cell.angle_gamma   90.00
#
_symmetry.space_group_name_H-M   'P 1'
#
loop_
_entity.id
_entity.type
_entity.pdbx_description
1 polymer ?
#
loop_
_entity_poly.entity_id
_entity_poly.type
_entity_poly.pdbx_seq_one_letter_code
_entity_poly.pdbx_strand_id
1 'polypeptide(L)'
;MRAPLFAAAAVALLAHCWLQWSAPAITIIGNVTVDTFSDGSSALGGAVSYAAAVASGFGQRACIVSAHGPDAQLGGVFEGHDLVVVPSNRTLVFEHSYTFWGNHRRLRVAAQPDVTLTWDHVPARCRRARVLLLGPLMPEDMHPASFVPSSRPWWERALGLLGPRQQVGLMAQGLQRQLEAGARVAALPTPSHQLEAALGPSTLLFLSDVEADGWGNGNGTVAGLAARTSRFLVTRGGEGADEWTGPAVQRHPVFDVPVVDTNGAGDVFATSYMLAAAAGHSDPVKVAHWAGAMAVSQPQACKPACVTDALRDGWQLQPPSRGASWLAVQERLLGHAKLLAQLVGWGRAGSSSRAA
;
A
#
# COMPACT_ATOMS: atom_id res chain seq x y z
N MET A 1 26.11 -19.50 -36.87
CA MET A 1 24.73 -19.63 -36.33
C MET A 1 24.53 -19.08 -34.91
N ARG A 2 25.47 -18.32 -34.30
CA ARG A 2 25.32 -17.81 -32.91
C ARG A 2 24.65 -16.42 -32.80
N ALA A 3 24.69 -15.60 -33.84
CA ALA A 3 24.12 -14.24 -33.84
C ALA A 3 22.62 -14.12 -33.47
N PRO A 4 21.70 -14.99 -33.93
CA PRO A 4 20.28 -14.85 -33.60
C PRO A 4 19.96 -15.16 -32.13
N LEU A 5 20.74 -16.04 -31.49
CA LEU A 5 20.59 -16.37 -30.05
C LEU A 5 21.03 -15.20 -29.16
N PHE A 6 22.10 -14.50 -29.52
CA PHE A 6 22.55 -13.31 -28.79
C PHE A 6 21.56 -12.14 -28.92
N ALA A 7 21.00 -11.93 -30.11
CA ALA A 7 19.98 -10.90 -30.33
C ALA A 7 18.69 -11.18 -29.53
N ALA A 8 18.22 -12.43 -29.52
CA ALA A 8 17.04 -12.83 -28.74
C ALA A 8 17.28 -12.68 -27.23
N ALA A 9 18.45 -13.07 -26.74
CA ALA A 9 18.82 -12.89 -25.32
C ALA A 9 18.92 -11.42 -24.93
N ALA A 10 19.48 -10.56 -25.79
CA ALA A 10 19.56 -9.12 -25.55
C ALA A 10 18.17 -8.46 -25.52
N VAL A 11 17.27 -8.83 -26.44
CA VAL A 11 15.88 -8.35 -26.43
C VAL A 11 15.14 -8.81 -25.18
N ALA A 12 15.31 -10.07 -24.76
CA ALA A 12 14.71 -10.58 -23.53
C ALA A 12 15.23 -9.86 -22.28
N LEU A 13 16.54 -9.56 -22.22
CA LEU A 13 17.13 -8.79 -21.13
C LEU A 13 16.62 -7.34 -21.11
N LEU A 14 16.57 -6.68 -22.27
CA LEU A 14 16.02 -5.31 -22.38
C LEU A 14 14.55 -5.25 -21.99
N ALA A 15 13.74 -6.22 -22.44
CA ALA A 15 12.35 -6.34 -22.04
C ALA A 15 12.21 -6.60 -20.54
N HIS A 16 13.05 -7.48 -19.96
CA HIS A 16 13.05 -7.73 -18.52
C HIS A 16 13.45 -6.49 -17.71
N CYS A 17 14.51 -5.79 -18.11
CA CYS A 17 14.93 -4.53 -17.50
C CYS A 17 13.82 -3.47 -17.60
N TRP A 18 13.19 -3.33 -18.76
CA TRP A 18 12.08 -2.40 -18.97
C TRP A 18 10.84 -2.76 -18.13
N LEU A 19 10.51 -4.05 -18.02
CA LEU A 19 9.42 -4.54 -17.17
C LEU A 19 9.69 -4.33 -15.68
N GLN A 20 10.93 -4.46 -15.23
CA GLN A 20 11.35 -4.18 -13.85
C GLN A 20 11.36 -2.69 -13.55
N TRP A 21 11.76 -1.85 -14.51
CA TRP A 21 11.83 -0.40 -14.35
C TRP A 21 10.44 0.26 -14.44
N SER A 22 9.49 -0.38 -15.12
CA SER A 22 8.09 0.04 -15.21
C SER A 22 7.18 -0.55 -14.12
N ALA A 23 7.73 -1.33 -13.18
CA ALA A 23 6.94 -1.82 -12.06
C ALA A 23 6.59 -0.65 -11.11
N PRO A 24 5.33 -0.57 -10.63
CA PRO A 24 4.99 0.44 -9.63
C PRO A 24 5.82 0.24 -8.36
N ALA A 25 6.14 1.32 -7.67
CA ALA A 25 6.93 1.27 -6.44
C ALA A 25 6.22 0.44 -5.37
N ILE A 26 4.89 0.56 -5.33
CA ILE A 26 3.99 -0.13 -4.42
C ILE A 26 2.66 -0.42 -5.12
N THR A 27 2.06 -1.56 -4.79
CA THR A 27 0.65 -1.81 -5.07
C THR A 27 -0.11 -1.81 -3.77
N ILE A 28 -1.12 -0.96 -3.68
CA ILE A 28 -1.97 -0.76 -2.50
C ILE A 28 -3.33 -1.40 -2.81
N ILE A 29 -3.81 -2.26 -1.94
CA ILE A 29 -5.07 -2.98 -2.12
C ILE A 29 -5.92 -2.79 -0.87
N GLY A 30 -7.16 -2.36 -1.04
CA GLY A 30 -8.10 -2.12 0.05
C GLY A 30 -9.25 -1.25 -0.39
N ASN A 31 -10.33 -1.22 0.39
CA ASN A 31 -11.50 -0.42 0.05
C ASN A 31 -11.33 1.02 0.52
N VAL A 32 -11.79 1.96 -0.31
CA VAL A 32 -12.06 3.33 0.15
C VAL A 32 -13.27 3.29 1.07
N THR A 33 -13.33 4.24 2.01
CA THR A 33 -14.51 4.43 2.85
C THR A 33 -15.07 5.81 2.71
N VAL A 34 -16.36 5.92 2.99
CA VAL A 34 -16.99 7.20 3.31
C VAL A 34 -17.24 7.19 4.82
N ASP A 35 -16.50 8.03 5.52
CA ASP A 35 -16.63 8.24 6.94
C ASP A 35 -17.68 9.34 7.15
N THR A 36 -18.78 9.03 7.83
CA THR A 36 -19.85 10.00 8.12
C THR A 36 -19.84 10.42 9.58
N PHE A 37 -20.17 11.67 9.86
CA PHE A 37 -20.12 12.24 11.21
C PHE A 37 -21.49 12.72 11.67
N SER A 38 -21.64 12.91 12.99
CA SER A 38 -22.91 13.31 13.61
C SER A 38 -23.42 14.69 13.20
N ASP A 39 -22.54 15.55 12.67
CA ASP A 39 -22.89 16.86 12.12
C ASP A 39 -23.39 16.81 10.66
N GLY A 40 -23.48 15.60 10.08
CA GLY A 40 -23.88 15.36 8.70
C GLY A 40 -22.76 15.51 7.67
N SER A 41 -21.54 15.85 8.11
CA SER A 41 -20.38 15.87 7.22
C SER A 41 -19.94 14.46 6.84
N SER A 42 -19.27 14.34 5.70
CA SER A 42 -18.64 13.11 5.24
C SER A 42 -17.23 13.38 4.72
N ALA A 43 -16.35 12.39 4.89
CA ALA A 43 -14.98 12.45 4.42
C ALA A 43 -14.60 11.14 3.73
N LEU A 44 -13.70 11.24 2.74
CA LEU A 44 -13.06 10.07 2.17
C LEU A 44 -12.06 9.50 3.18
N GLY A 45 -12.23 8.22 3.50
CA GLY A 45 -11.36 7.48 4.39
C GLY A 45 -10.82 6.22 3.75
N GLY A 46 -10.49 5.26 4.62
CA GLY A 46 -9.96 3.96 4.26
C GLY A 46 -8.44 3.96 4.13
N ALA A 47 -7.85 2.84 4.55
CA ALA A 47 -6.40 2.66 4.58
C ALA A 47 -5.73 2.93 3.22
N VAL A 48 -6.43 2.59 2.13
CA VAL A 48 -5.97 2.83 0.76
C VAL A 48 -5.79 4.32 0.44
N SER A 49 -6.64 5.20 0.97
CA SER A 49 -6.58 6.64 0.72
C SER A 49 -5.41 7.29 1.47
N TYR A 50 -5.19 6.90 2.72
CA TYR A 50 -4.01 7.32 3.49
C TYR A 50 -2.72 6.80 2.87
N ALA A 51 -2.70 5.54 2.43
CA ALA A 51 -1.54 4.97 1.75
C ALA A 51 -1.21 5.67 0.43
N ALA A 52 -2.24 6.07 -0.34
CA ALA A 52 -2.06 6.88 -1.55
C ALA A 52 -1.44 8.25 -1.23
N ALA A 53 -1.94 8.92 -0.19
CA ALA A 53 -1.40 10.20 0.26
C ALA A 53 0.08 10.11 0.67
N VAL A 54 0.48 9.04 1.36
CA VAL A 54 1.89 8.77 1.68
C VAL A 54 2.72 8.53 0.42
N ALA A 55 2.24 7.69 -0.50
CA ALA A 55 2.95 7.43 -1.75
C ALA A 55 3.18 8.75 -2.53
N SER A 56 2.16 9.60 -2.64
CA SER A 56 2.27 10.95 -3.21
C SER A 56 3.23 11.86 -2.45
N GLY A 57 3.24 11.80 -1.11
CA GLY A 57 4.17 12.55 -0.25
C GLY A 57 5.62 12.15 -0.48
N PHE A 58 5.87 10.86 -0.73
CA PHE A 58 7.20 10.32 -1.03
C PHE A 58 7.57 10.37 -2.52
N GLY A 59 6.77 11.05 -3.34
CA GLY A 59 6.99 11.16 -4.79
C GLY A 59 6.92 9.82 -5.53
N GLN A 60 6.21 8.84 -4.97
CA GLN A 60 6.06 7.51 -5.53
C GLN A 60 4.72 7.36 -6.26
N ARG A 61 4.77 6.80 -7.46
CA ARG A 61 3.57 6.34 -8.15
C ARG A 61 3.20 4.94 -7.67
N ALA A 62 1.98 4.81 -7.17
CA ALA A 62 1.39 3.54 -6.75
C ALA A 62 0.44 2.97 -7.82
N CYS A 63 0.31 1.65 -7.86
CA CYS A 63 -0.92 1.05 -8.37
C CYS A 63 -1.88 0.83 -7.20
N ILE A 64 -3.15 1.18 -7.38
CA ILE A 64 -4.15 1.15 -6.33
C ILE A 64 -5.30 0.29 -6.81
N VAL A 65 -5.68 -0.73 -6.03
CA VAL A 65 -6.81 -1.60 -6.32
C VAL A 65 -7.83 -1.43 -5.21
N SER A 66 -9.01 -0.91 -5.54
CA SER A 66 -10.03 -0.59 -4.55
C SER A 66 -11.42 -0.92 -5.06
N ALA A 67 -12.31 -1.35 -4.15
CA ALA A 67 -13.73 -1.50 -4.46
C ALA A 67 -14.55 -0.36 -3.84
N HIS A 68 -15.49 0.15 -4.64
CA HIS A 68 -16.48 1.13 -4.18
C HIS A 68 -17.71 1.16 -5.10
N GLY A 69 -18.77 1.78 -4.57
CA GLY A 69 -19.98 2.10 -5.31
C GLY A 69 -19.79 3.29 -6.26
N PRO A 70 -20.74 3.51 -7.18
CA PRO A 70 -20.70 4.63 -8.14
C PRO A 70 -20.83 6.01 -7.47
N ASP A 71 -21.23 6.05 -6.20
CA ASP A 71 -21.46 7.24 -5.38
C ASP A 71 -20.20 7.73 -4.64
N ALA A 72 -19.12 6.95 -4.62
CA ALA A 72 -17.90 7.32 -3.91
C ALA A 72 -17.21 8.54 -4.55
N GLN A 73 -17.07 9.61 -3.77
CA GLN A 73 -16.32 10.80 -4.17
C GLN A 73 -14.86 10.65 -3.74
N LEU A 74 -14.00 10.30 -4.70
CA LEU A 74 -12.60 9.97 -4.41
C LEU A 74 -11.67 11.19 -4.24
N GLY A 75 -12.14 12.40 -4.56
CA GLY A 75 -11.33 13.62 -4.52
C GLY A 75 -10.04 13.52 -5.36
N GLY A 76 -9.04 14.33 -5.01
CA GLY A 76 -7.74 14.38 -5.71
C GLY A 76 -6.67 13.43 -5.15
N VAL A 77 -6.96 12.63 -4.12
CA VAL A 77 -5.93 11.84 -3.41
C VAL A 77 -5.26 10.77 -4.30
N PHE A 78 -5.96 10.31 -5.35
CA PHE A 78 -5.46 9.30 -6.27
C PHE A 78 -4.85 9.88 -7.55
N GLU A 79 -4.76 11.21 -7.68
CA GLU A 79 -4.13 11.85 -8.83
C GLU A 79 -2.66 11.41 -8.96
N GLY A 80 -2.24 11.08 -10.18
CA GLY A 80 -0.88 10.57 -10.44
C GLY A 80 -0.68 9.08 -10.13
N HIS A 81 -1.65 8.40 -9.51
CA HIS A 81 -1.64 6.96 -9.27
C HIS A 81 -2.32 6.18 -10.41
N ASP A 82 -2.05 4.88 -10.49
CA ASP A 82 -2.79 3.95 -11.37
C ASP A 82 -3.93 3.30 -10.58
N LEU A 83 -5.10 3.93 -10.61
CA LEU A 83 -6.29 3.47 -9.90
C LEU A 83 -7.07 2.42 -10.71
N VAL A 84 -7.28 1.27 -10.09
CA VAL A 84 -8.07 0.15 -10.58
C VAL A 84 -9.28 0.00 -9.67
N VAL A 85 -10.45 0.34 -10.22
CA VAL A 85 -11.71 0.20 -9.52
C VAL A 85 -12.28 -1.19 -9.77
N VAL A 86 -12.51 -1.94 -8.69
CA VAL A 86 -13.31 -3.17 -8.69
C VAL A 86 -14.77 -2.76 -8.43
N PRO A 87 -15.66 -2.91 -9.42
CA PRO A 87 -17.04 -2.44 -9.27
C PRO A 87 -17.75 -3.12 -8.10
N SER A 88 -18.49 -2.32 -7.33
CA SER A 88 -19.42 -2.77 -6.30
C SER A 88 -20.69 -1.94 -6.37
N ASN A 89 -21.81 -2.47 -5.86
CA ASN A 89 -23.06 -1.70 -5.77
C ASN A 89 -23.07 -0.70 -4.60
N ARG A 90 -22.16 -0.85 -3.63
CA ARG A 90 -22.13 -0.01 -2.41
C ARG A 90 -20.70 0.33 -2.02
N THR A 91 -20.53 1.51 -1.45
CA THR A 91 -19.28 1.93 -0.83
C THR A 91 -19.26 1.52 0.65
N LEU A 92 -18.08 1.22 1.20
CA LEU A 92 -17.94 0.97 2.64
C LEU A 92 -18.19 2.27 3.41
N VAL A 93 -19.14 2.26 4.34
CA VAL A 93 -19.50 3.46 5.12
C VAL A 93 -19.31 3.19 6.60
N PHE A 94 -18.46 3.98 7.25
CA PHE A 94 -18.30 4.00 8.70
C PHE A 94 -18.97 5.24 9.29
N GLU A 95 -19.81 5.05 10.30
CA GLU A 95 -20.43 6.16 11.02
C GLU A 95 -19.69 6.44 12.34
N HIS A 96 -19.24 7.69 12.41
CA HIS A 96 -18.76 8.49 13.53
C HIS A 96 -19.77 8.74 14.64
N SER A 97 -19.74 8.00 15.75
CA SER A 97 -20.41 8.46 16.98
C SER A 97 -19.41 8.72 18.12
N TYR A 98 -19.48 9.93 18.68
CA TYR A 98 -18.73 10.35 19.86
C TYR A 98 -19.65 10.31 21.09
N THR A 99 -19.20 9.72 22.19
CA THR A 99 -19.95 9.74 23.46
C THR A 99 -19.59 10.98 24.27
N PHE A 100 -20.59 11.73 24.75
CA PHE A 100 -20.45 13.01 25.50
C PHE A 100 -19.54 12.95 26.74
N TRP A 101 -19.24 11.76 27.27
CA TRP A 101 -18.43 11.55 28.49
C TRP A 101 -17.09 10.83 28.27
N GLY A 102 -16.66 10.58 27.02
CA GLY A 102 -15.38 9.91 26.81
C GLY A 102 -14.91 9.87 25.37
N ASN A 103 -13.58 9.96 25.20
CA ASN A 103 -12.82 9.89 23.94
C ASN A 103 -12.96 8.56 23.16
N HIS A 104 -14.00 7.76 23.42
CA HIS A 104 -14.22 6.49 22.74
C HIS A 104 -15.08 6.71 21.48
N ARG A 105 -14.40 6.79 20.34
CA ARG A 105 -15.02 6.75 19.01
C ARG A 105 -15.70 5.39 18.83
N ARG A 106 -17.03 5.39 18.67
CA ARG A 106 -17.78 4.18 18.32
C ARG A 106 -18.04 4.16 16.83
N LEU A 107 -17.58 3.10 16.19
CA LEU A 107 -17.72 2.84 14.76
C LEU A 107 -18.95 1.98 14.50
N ARG A 108 -19.82 2.41 13.59
CA ARG A 108 -20.90 1.59 13.04
C ARG A 108 -20.69 1.40 11.55
N VAL A 109 -20.95 0.21 11.03
CA VAL A 109 -20.93 -0.05 9.58
C VAL A 109 -22.33 0.18 9.02
N ALA A 110 -22.48 1.18 8.17
CA ALA A 110 -23.78 1.48 7.54
C ALA A 110 -23.97 0.74 6.21
N ALA A 111 -22.90 0.54 5.47
CA ALA A 111 -22.88 -0.18 4.20
C ALA A 111 -21.53 -0.86 4.00
N GLN A 112 -21.53 -1.98 3.28
CA GLN A 112 -20.32 -2.68 2.84
C GLN A 112 -20.42 -3.02 1.35
N PRO A 113 -19.27 -3.02 0.63
CA PRO A 113 -19.18 -3.53 -0.73
C PRO A 113 -19.65 -4.98 -0.81
N ASP A 114 -20.27 -5.34 -1.93
CA ASP A 114 -20.70 -6.71 -2.26
C ASP A 114 -19.60 -7.52 -2.98
N VAL A 115 -18.34 -7.16 -2.74
CA VAL A 115 -17.16 -7.82 -3.31
C VAL A 115 -16.07 -7.96 -2.27
N THR A 116 -15.44 -9.13 -2.25
CA THR A 116 -14.24 -9.42 -1.45
C THR A 116 -13.02 -9.35 -2.36
N LEU A 117 -12.08 -8.46 -2.06
CA LEU A 117 -10.85 -8.30 -2.84
C LEU A 117 -9.94 -9.53 -2.70
N THR A 118 -9.39 -9.96 -3.84
CA THR A 118 -8.51 -11.13 -3.96
C THR A 118 -7.40 -10.86 -4.98
N TRP A 119 -6.41 -11.75 -5.05
CA TRP A 119 -5.33 -11.69 -6.05
C TRP A 119 -5.81 -11.52 -7.50
N ASP A 120 -6.93 -12.14 -7.86
CA ASP A 120 -7.46 -12.12 -9.22
C ASP A 120 -7.92 -10.72 -9.66
N HIS A 121 -8.32 -9.89 -8.69
CA HIS A 121 -8.70 -8.51 -8.93
C HIS A 121 -7.50 -7.60 -9.23
N VAL A 122 -6.27 -8.02 -8.91
CA VAL A 122 -5.06 -7.21 -9.14
C VAL A 122 -4.61 -7.39 -10.59
N PRO A 123 -4.50 -6.33 -11.42
CA PRO A 123 -4.01 -6.46 -12.78
C PRO A 123 -2.55 -6.87 -12.84
N ALA A 124 -2.15 -7.60 -13.88
CA ALA A 124 -0.78 -8.10 -14.07
C ALA A 124 0.30 -7.01 -13.90
N ARG A 125 0.03 -5.78 -14.37
CA ARG A 125 0.97 -4.65 -14.24
C ARG A 125 1.27 -4.27 -12.78
N CYS A 126 0.28 -4.40 -11.91
CA CYS A 126 0.34 -4.07 -10.48
C CYS A 126 0.92 -5.23 -9.65
N ARG A 127 0.70 -6.48 -10.07
CA ARG A 127 1.31 -7.66 -9.45
C ARG A 127 2.84 -7.63 -9.44
N ARG A 128 3.46 -6.82 -10.32
CA ARG A 128 4.91 -6.64 -10.46
C ARG A 128 5.56 -5.76 -9.38
N ALA A 129 4.78 -4.99 -8.62
CA ALA A 129 5.35 -4.16 -7.55
C ALA A 129 6.14 -5.04 -6.57
N ARG A 130 7.29 -4.57 -6.07
CA ARG A 130 8.04 -5.33 -5.06
C ARG A 130 7.39 -5.28 -3.68
N VAL A 131 6.46 -4.36 -3.50
CA VAL A 131 5.68 -4.16 -2.28
C VAL A 131 4.21 -4.29 -2.63
N LEU A 132 3.52 -5.20 -1.95
CA LEU A 132 2.07 -5.19 -1.85
C LEU A 132 1.71 -4.68 -0.46
N LEU A 133 0.73 -3.79 -0.37
CA LEU A 133 0.22 -3.27 0.87
C LEU A 133 -1.28 -3.50 0.94
N LEU A 134 -1.70 -4.34 1.87
CA LEU A 134 -3.07 -4.76 2.08
C LEU A 134 -3.67 -3.96 3.23
N GLY A 135 -4.75 -3.24 2.97
CA GLY A 135 -5.50 -2.47 3.95
C GLY A 135 -6.95 -2.92 4.05
N PRO A 136 -7.22 -4.15 4.55
CA PRO A 136 -8.57 -4.56 4.90
C PRO A 136 -9.10 -3.71 6.06
N LEU A 137 -10.37 -3.35 5.99
CA LEU A 137 -11.09 -2.54 6.96
C LEU A 137 -12.19 -3.33 7.67
N MET A 138 -12.63 -4.43 7.08
CA MET A 138 -13.53 -5.44 7.66
C MET A 138 -13.11 -6.84 7.17
N PRO A 139 -13.35 -7.93 7.92
CA PRO A 139 -12.95 -9.27 7.49
C PRO A 139 -13.58 -9.71 6.16
N GLU A 140 -14.75 -9.19 5.83
CA GLU A 140 -15.49 -9.57 4.62
C GLU A 140 -14.94 -8.89 3.35
N ASP A 141 -14.14 -7.83 3.49
CA ASP A 141 -13.75 -6.98 2.37
C ASP A 141 -12.58 -7.50 1.55
N MET A 142 -11.80 -8.43 2.11
CA MET A 142 -10.58 -8.93 1.50
C MET A 142 -10.26 -10.35 1.95
N HIS A 143 -9.75 -11.15 1.03
CA HIS A 143 -9.17 -12.46 1.34
C HIS A 143 -7.63 -12.36 1.33
N PRO A 144 -6.98 -11.98 2.45
CA PRO A 144 -5.56 -11.63 2.49
C PRO A 144 -4.64 -12.82 2.14
N ALA A 145 -5.05 -14.06 2.47
CA ALA A 145 -4.29 -15.26 2.15
C ALA A 145 -4.08 -15.47 0.64
N SER A 146 -4.96 -14.93 -0.22
CA SER A 146 -4.79 -14.99 -1.68
C SER A 146 -3.58 -14.19 -2.19
N PHE A 147 -3.13 -13.19 -1.43
CA PHE A 147 -2.03 -12.30 -1.82
C PHE A 147 -0.66 -12.81 -1.37
N VAL A 148 -0.59 -13.80 -0.46
CA VAL A 148 0.67 -14.35 0.04
C VAL A 148 1.32 -15.26 -1.02
N PRO A 149 2.63 -15.16 -1.29
CA PRO A 149 3.29 -15.96 -2.32
C PRO A 149 3.09 -17.48 -2.22
N SER A 150 2.92 -18.03 -1.00
CA SER A 150 2.67 -19.46 -0.77
C SER A 150 1.38 -19.95 -1.42
N SER A 151 0.38 -19.08 -1.55
CA SER A 151 -0.95 -19.38 -2.09
C SER A 151 -1.03 -19.20 -3.61
N ARG A 152 0.04 -18.68 -4.25
CA ARG A 152 0.06 -18.42 -5.69
C ARG A 152 0.38 -19.68 -6.49
N PRO A 153 -0.11 -19.78 -7.74
CA PRO A 153 0.24 -20.87 -8.63
C PRO A 153 1.76 -21.09 -8.72
N TRP A 154 2.18 -22.36 -8.79
CA TRP A 154 3.59 -22.72 -8.77
C TRP A 154 4.42 -22.03 -9.88
N TRP A 155 3.80 -21.75 -11.02
CA TRP A 155 4.46 -21.09 -12.15
C TRP A 155 4.76 -19.61 -11.87
N GLU A 156 3.87 -18.88 -11.17
CA GLU A 156 4.15 -17.50 -10.72
C GLU A 156 5.30 -17.49 -9.71
N ARG A 157 5.32 -18.46 -8.80
CA ARG A 157 6.40 -18.63 -7.83
C ARG A 157 7.74 -18.93 -8.52
N ALA A 158 7.73 -19.80 -9.52
CA ALA A 158 8.92 -20.18 -10.27
C ALA A 158 9.51 -18.99 -11.05
N LEU A 159 8.67 -18.17 -11.69
CA LEU A 159 9.10 -16.93 -12.34
C LEU A 159 9.67 -15.91 -11.35
N GLY A 160 9.17 -15.89 -10.12
CA GLY A 160 9.66 -15.06 -9.03
C GLY A 160 11.02 -15.48 -8.44
N LEU A 161 11.51 -16.70 -8.71
CA LEU A 161 12.77 -17.21 -8.16
C LEU A 161 14.01 -16.44 -8.64
N LEU A 162 13.92 -15.78 -9.80
CA LEU A 162 15.01 -14.97 -10.38
C LEU A 162 14.93 -13.50 -9.96
N GLY A 163 13.85 -13.08 -9.30
CA GLY A 163 13.61 -11.70 -8.89
C GLY A 163 13.77 -11.49 -7.37
N PRO A 164 13.86 -10.22 -6.92
CA PRO A 164 13.80 -9.93 -5.50
C PRO A 164 12.45 -10.37 -4.92
N ARG A 165 12.48 -10.91 -3.70
CA ARG A 165 11.27 -11.36 -3.01
C ARG A 165 10.30 -10.19 -2.82
N GLN A 166 9.06 -10.37 -3.27
CA GLN A 166 7.99 -9.42 -3.04
C GLN A 166 7.61 -9.44 -1.55
N GLN A 167 7.52 -8.26 -0.95
CA GLN A 167 7.05 -8.08 0.42
C GLN A 167 5.55 -7.81 0.43
N VAL A 168 4.85 -8.36 1.42
CA VAL A 168 3.41 -8.15 1.63
C VAL A 168 3.23 -7.47 2.99
N GLY A 169 2.96 -6.18 2.98
CA GLY A 169 2.51 -5.45 4.16
C GLY A 169 1.02 -5.69 4.38
N LEU A 170 0.63 -6.06 5.60
CA LEU A 170 -0.76 -6.27 5.98
C LEU A 170 -1.11 -5.37 7.17
N MET A 171 -1.92 -4.35 6.92
CA MET A 171 -2.57 -3.56 7.97
C MET A 171 -3.73 -4.38 8.51
N ALA A 172 -3.48 -5.15 9.56
CA ALA A 172 -4.35 -6.26 9.94
C ALA A 172 -5.53 -5.83 10.82
N GLN A 173 -5.66 -4.53 11.13
CA GLN A 173 -6.70 -3.99 12.00
C GLN A 173 -8.11 -4.39 11.55
N GLY A 174 -8.43 -4.27 10.25
CA GLY A 174 -9.75 -4.64 9.74
C GLY A 174 -10.08 -6.12 9.90
N LEU A 175 -9.08 -7.00 9.88
CA LEU A 175 -9.25 -8.45 10.06
C LEU A 175 -9.54 -8.83 11.51
N GLN A 176 -9.29 -7.93 12.47
CA GLN A 176 -9.56 -8.12 13.89
C GLN A 176 -10.87 -7.46 14.33
N ARG A 177 -11.74 -7.09 13.39
CA ARG A 177 -13.05 -6.53 13.67
C ARG A 177 -14.13 -7.59 13.57
N GLN A 178 -15.16 -7.45 14.38
CA GLN A 178 -16.43 -8.16 14.25
C GLN A 178 -17.59 -7.18 14.37
N LEU A 179 -18.74 -7.54 13.82
CA LEU A 179 -19.97 -6.77 13.98
C LEU A 179 -20.79 -7.31 15.14
N GLU A 180 -21.13 -6.44 16.08
CA GLU A 180 -22.07 -6.71 17.15
C GLU A 180 -23.47 -6.18 16.83
N ALA A 181 -24.39 -6.28 17.79
CA ALA A 181 -25.74 -5.76 17.67
C ALA A 181 -25.76 -4.29 17.21
N GLY A 182 -26.58 -4.01 16.20
CA GLY A 182 -26.67 -2.68 15.59
C GLY A 182 -25.52 -2.33 14.66
N ALA A 183 -24.79 -3.32 14.11
CA ALA A 183 -23.66 -3.15 13.19
C ALA A 183 -22.50 -2.33 13.78
N ARG A 184 -22.32 -2.42 15.11
CA ARG A 184 -21.20 -1.79 15.81
C ARG A 184 -19.94 -2.62 15.63
N VAL A 185 -18.83 -1.96 15.40
CA VAL A 185 -17.52 -2.61 15.30
C VAL A 185 -16.98 -2.89 16.70
N ALA A 186 -16.58 -4.12 16.95
CA ALA A 186 -15.83 -4.55 18.13
C ALA A 186 -14.58 -5.33 17.72
N ALA A 187 -13.59 -5.38 18.62
CA ALA A 187 -12.36 -6.14 18.41
C ALA A 187 -12.58 -7.63 18.70
N LEU A 188 -11.93 -8.50 17.94
CA LEU A 188 -11.87 -9.92 18.22
C LEU A 188 -10.92 -10.19 19.40
N PRO A 189 -11.28 -11.08 20.34
CA PRO A 189 -10.44 -11.40 21.50
C PRO A 189 -9.23 -12.27 21.15
N THR A 190 -9.20 -12.83 19.95
CA THR A 190 -8.15 -13.71 19.46
C THR A 190 -7.85 -13.40 18.00
N PRO A 191 -6.63 -13.68 17.51
CA PRO A 191 -6.28 -13.50 16.11
C PRO A 191 -7.28 -14.20 15.19
N SER A 192 -7.86 -13.46 14.26
CA SER A 192 -8.77 -14.05 13.28
C SER A 192 -8.08 -15.08 12.37
N HIS A 193 -8.84 -16.08 11.94
CA HIS A 193 -8.35 -17.11 11.02
C HIS A 193 -7.81 -16.51 9.69
N GLN A 194 -8.41 -15.43 9.22
CA GLN A 194 -7.96 -14.73 8.01
C GLN A 194 -6.58 -14.09 8.19
N LEU A 195 -6.32 -13.48 9.36
CA LEU A 195 -4.99 -12.96 9.70
C LEU A 195 -3.97 -14.10 9.72
N GLU A 196 -4.28 -15.20 10.42
CA GLU A 196 -3.36 -16.34 10.55
C GLU A 196 -3.03 -16.99 9.22
N ALA A 197 -4.01 -17.11 8.32
CA ALA A 197 -3.84 -17.65 6.98
C ALA A 197 -2.98 -16.76 6.07
N ALA A 198 -2.84 -15.47 6.39
CA ALA A 198 -2.03 -14.52 5.64
C ALA A 198 -0.56 -14.41 6.14
N LEU A 199 -0.19 -15.14 7.20
CA LEU A 199 1.17 -15.12 7.73
C LEU A 199 2.14 -15.90 6.83
N GLY A 200 3.39 -15.44 6.81
CA GLY A 200 4.45 -16.08 6.04
C GLY A 200 5.74 -15.28 6.05
N PRO A 201 6.84 -15.86 5.52
CA PRO A 201 8.18 -15.28 5.59
C PRO A 201 8.35 -13.98 4.78
N SER A 202 7.38 -13.64 3.93
CA SER A 202 7.33 -12.39 3.17
C SER A 202 6.32 -11.38 3.71
N THR A 203 5.56 -11.74 4.75
CA THR A 203 4.49 -10.91 5.31
C THR A 203 5.08 -10.01 6.40
N LEU A 204 4.80 -8.72 6.31
CA LEU A 204 5.03 -7.73 7.34
C LEU A 204 3.67 -7.31 7.89
N LEU A 205 3.47 -7.45 9.19
CA LEU A 205 2.15 -7.25 9.80
C LEU A 205 2.15 -5.97 10.65
N PHE A 206 1.10 -5.17 10.52
CA PHE A 206 0.90 -3.93 11.27
C PHE A 206 -0.43 -3.98 12.03
N LEU A 207 -0.39 -3.72 13.34
CA LEU A 207 -1.54 -3.61 14.25
C LEU A 207 -1.33 -2.47 15.25
N SER A 208 -2.38 -2.10 15.97
CA SER A 208 -2.24 -1.38 17.24
C SER A 208 -2.28 -2.34 18.42
N ASP A 209 -1.84 -1.84 19.58
CA ASP A 209 -1.99 -2.54 20.85
C ASP A 209 -3.44 -2.84 21.18
N VAL A 210 -4.39 -1.96 20.83
CA VAL A 210 -5.83 -2.19 21.04
C VAL A 210 -6.34 -3.45 20.32
N GLU A 211 -5.88 -3.71 19.09
CA GLU A 211 -6.30 -4.92 18.36
C GLU A 211 -5.59 -6.20 18.83
N ALA A 212 -4.39 -6.05 19.40
CA ALA A 212 -3.64 -7.16 19.97
C ALA A 212 -3.96 -7.39 21.46
N ASP A 213 -4.71 -6.48 22.08
CA ASP A 213 -5.09 -6.53 23.48
C ASP A 213 -6.02 -7.71 23.74
N GLY A 214 -5.78 -8.44 24.82
CA GLY A 214 -6.54 -9.65 25.14
C GLY A 214 -6.13 -10.92 24.39
N TRP A 215 -5.17 -10.87 23.45
CA TRP A 215 -4.64 -12.09 22.82
C TRP A 215 -3.94 -12.97 23.85
N GLY A 216 -4.45 -14.19 24.03
CA GLY A 216 -4.03 -15.15 25.06
C GLY A 216 -2.63 -15.77 24.84
N ASN A 217 -2.37 -16.92 25.47
CA ASN A 217 -1.06 -17.57 25.49
C ASN A 217 -0.79 -18.51 24.29
N GLY A 218 0.48 -18.82 24.01
CA GLY A 218 0.90 -19.77 22.97
C GLY A 218 1.04 -19.18 21.57
N ASN A 219 0.66 -19.93 20.53
CA ASN A 219 0.83 -19.52 19.12
C ASN A 219 -0.07 -18.35 18.68
N GLY A 220 -1.11 -18.03 19.46
CA GLY A 220 -1.97 -16.86 19.27
C GLY A 220 -1.46 -15.58 19.93
N THR A 221 -0.31 -15.62 20.61
CA THR A 221 0.35 -14.41 21.15
C THR A 221 0.94 -13.56 20.03
N VAL A 222 1.15 -12.27 20.30
CA VAL A 222 1.95 -11.40 19.43
C VAL A 222 3.30 -12.03 19.06
N ALA A 223 4.02 -12.60 20.03
CA ALA A 223 5.31 -13.26 19.78
C ALA A 223 5.19 -14.52 18.90
N GLY A 224 4.15 -15.33 19.11
CA GLY A 224 3.88 -16.54 18.32
C GLY A 224 3.54 -16.23 16.87
N LEU A 225 2.77 -15.17 16.62
CA LEU A 225 2.45 -14.68 15.28
C LEU A 225 3.67 -14.01 14.64
N ALA A 226 4.42 -13.21 15.40
CA ALA A 226 5.63 -12.54 14.93
C ALA A 226 6.68 -13.54 14.39
N ALA A 227 6.84 -14.69 15.07
CA ALA A 227 7.73 -15.78 14.63
C ALA A 227 7.36 -16.38 13.25
N ARG A 228 6.13 -16.16 12.77
CA ARG A 228 5.62 -16.63 11.46
C ARG A 228 5.66 -15.54 10.38
N THR A 229 6.19 -14.36 10.68
CA THR A 229 6.26 -13.20 9.79
C THR A 229 7.68 -12.75 9.51
N SER A 230 7.86 -11.92 8.48
CA SER A 230 9.12 -11.21 8.25
C SER A 230 9.37 -10.12 9.29
N ARG A 231 8.32 -9.36 9.60
CA ARG A 231 8.26 -8.31 10.62
C ARG A 231 6.86 -8.24 11.20
N PHE A 232 6.76 -7.91 12.46
CA PHE A 232 5.48 -7.65 13.13
C PHE A 232 5.60 -6.34 13.88
N LEU A 233 4.67 -5.41 13.67
CA LEU A 233 4.70 -4.08 14.27
C LEU A 233 3.41 -3.84 15.03
N VAL A 234 3.54 -3.45 16.30
CA VAL A 234 2.42 -3.02 17.16
C VAL A 234 2.63 -1.56 17.51
N THR A 235 1.78 -0.69 16.97
CA THR A 235 1.72 0.72 17.35
C THR A 235 1.03 0.90 18.69
N ARG A 236 1.52 1.82 19.53
CA ARG A 236 1.06 2.07 20.91
C ARG A 236 0.70 3.53 21.15
N GLY A 237 0.14 4.18 20.12
CA GLY A 237 -0.15 5.61 20.15
C GLY A 237 1.08 6.44 20.53
N GLY A 238 0.95 7.28 21.57
CA GLY A 238 2.03 8.13 22.07
C GLY A 238 3.22 7.39 22.68
N GLU A 239 3.10 6.09 22.98
CA GLU A 239 4.19 5.28 23.55
C GLU A 239 5.16 4.73 22.50
N GLY A 240 4.87 4.93 21.21
CA GLY A 240 5.74 4.48 20.12
C GLY A 240 5.23 3.22 19.43
N ALA A 241 6.14 2.36 19.00
CA ALA A 241 5.80 1.07 18.40
C ALA A 241 6.81 0.00 18.82
N ASP A 242 6.32 -1.23 18.98
CA ASP A 242 7.15 -2.41 19.13
C ASP A 242 7.33 -3.07 17.76
N GLU A 243 8.57 -3.33 17.36
CA GLU A 243 8.92 -4.07 16.15
C GLU A 243 9.52 -5.43 16.54
N TRP A 244 8.90 -6.51 16.10
CA TRP A 244 9.44 -7.85 16.22
C TRP A 244 10.13 -8.30 14.93
N THR A 245 11.32 -8.87 15.10
CA THR A 245 12.04 -9.63 14.08
C THR A 245 12.24 -11.05 14.60
N GLY A 246 11.32 -11.95 14.23
CA GLY A 246 11.22 -13.26 14.88
C GLY A 246 10.91 -13.10 16.38
N PRO A 247 11.70 -13.69 17.29
CA PRO A 247 11.45 -13.56 18.73
C PRO A 247 11.99 -12.25 19.34
N ALA A 248 12.88 -11.53 18.65
CA ALA A 248 13.47 -10.30 19.17
C ALA A 248 12.49 -9.14 18.99
N VAL A 249 12.32 -8.34 20.04
CA VAL A 249 11.48 -7.14 20.04
C VAL A 249 12.30 -5.91 20.36
N GLN A 250 12.05 -4.83 19.64
CA GLN A 250 12.61 -3.51 19.91
C GLN A 250 11.47 -2.48 19.98
N ARG A 251 11.51 -1.61 21.00
CA ARG A 251 10.60 -0.47 21.10
C ARG A 251 11.22 0.76 20.44
N HIS A 252 10.44 1.45 19.63
CA HIS A 252 10.81 2.67 18.93
C HIS A 252 9.93 3.82 19.43
N PRO A 253 10.52 4.98 19.80
CA PRO A 253 9.76 6.11 20.32
C PRO A 253 9.06 6.89 19.19
N VAL A 254 8.02 7.65 19.55
CA VAL A 254 7.38 8.62 18.66
C VAL A 254 8.24 9.87 18.44
N PHE A 255 7.91 10.66 17.43
CA PHE A 255 8.33 12.05 17.33
C PHE A 255 7.32 12.92 18.08
N ASP A 256 7.81 13.76 18.99
CA ASP A 256 6.96 14.64 19.77
C ASP A 256 6.44 15.81 18.90
N VAL A 257 5.12 15.85 18.72
CA VAL A 257 4.40 16.85 17.94
C VAL A 257 3.05 17.13 18.61
N PRO A 258 2.48 18.33 18.44
CA PRO A 258 1.10 18.59 18.85
C PRO A 258 0.15 17.61 18.15
N VAL A 259 -0.57 16.82 18.95
CA VAL A 259 -1.57 15.86 18.45
C VAL A 259 -2.87 16.61 18.20
N VAL A 260 -3.32 16.64 16.94
CA VAL A 260 -4.56 17.30 16.49
C VAL A 260 -5.65 16.27 16.23
N ASP A 261 -5.36 15.24 15.43
CA ASP A 261 -6.30 14.15 15.14
C ASP A 261 -5.53 12.86 14.83
N THR A 262 -5.94 11.71 15.38
CA THR A 262 -5.18 10.46 15.25
C THR A 262 -5.61 9.58 14.08
N ASN A 263 -6.60 9.97 13.28
CA ASN A 263 -7.11 9.12 12.21
C ASN A 263 -6.09 8.93 11.10
N GLY A 264 -6.04 7.69 10.60
CA GLY A 264 -5.12 7.26 9.55
C GLY A 264 -3.65 7.22 9.95
N ALA A 265 -3.29 7.52 11.21
CA ALA A 265 -1.89 7.52 11.64
C ALA A 265 -1.23 6.14 11.49
N GLY A 266 -1.97 5.07 11.80
CA GLY A 266 -1.52 3.69 11.60
C GLY A 266 -1.32 3.33 10.12
N ASP A 267 -2.23 3.77 9.25
CA ASP A 267 -2.14 3.55 7.80
C ASP A 267 -0.93 4.29 7.21
N VAL A 268 -0.71 5.53 7.65
CA VAL A 268 0.44 6.35 7.26
C VAL A 268 1.75 5.72 7.74
N PHE A 269 1.78 5.26 8.99
CA PHE A 269 2.93 4.55 9.57
C PHE A 269 3.26 3.29 8.75
N ALA A 270 2.29 2.41 8.55
CA ALA A 270 2.48 1.15 7.83
C ALA A 270 2.95 1.37 6.39
N THR A 271 2.33 2.33 5.68
CA THR A 271 2.72 2.65 4.30
C THR A 271 4.13 3.19 4.23
N SER A 272 4.48 4.11 5.12
CA SER A 272 5.80 4.74 5.16
C SER A 272 6.89 3.74 5.51
N TYR A 273 6.63 2.82 6.44
CA TYR A 273 7.54 1.71 6.75
C TYR A 273 7.81 0.88 5.49
N MET A 274 6.76 0.44 4.79
CA MET A 274 6.90 -0.42 3.62
C MET A 274 7.68 0.26 2.49
N LEU A 275 7.42 1.53 2.22
CA LEU A 275 8.16 2.30 1.22
C LEU A 275 9.62 2.52 1.62
N ALA A 276 9.90 2.86 2.88
CA ALA A 276 11.26 3.05 3.38
C ALA A 276 12.06 1.75 3.35
N ALA A 277 11.46 0.64 3.78
CA ALA A 277 12.09 -0.68 3.76
C ALA A 277 12.40 -1.13 2.32
N ALA A 278 11.46 -0.93 1.39
CA ALA A 278 11.67 -1.26 -0.02
C ALA A 278 12.74 -0.39 -0.71
N ALA A 279 12.92 0.84 -0.23
CA ALA A 279 14.01 1.72 -0.67
C ALA A 279 15.37 1.34 -0.07
N GLY A 280 15.43 0.40 0.87
CA GLY A 280 16.65 -0.01 1.56
C GLY A 280 17.09 0.97 2.64
N HIS A 281 16.17 1.74 3.21
CA HIS A 281 16.47 2.62 4.35
C HIS A 281 16.97 1.79 5.54
N SER A 282 18.02 2.26 6.23
CA SER A 282 18.63 1.54 7.35
C SER A 282 17.74 1.46 8.59
N ASP A 283 16.82 2.43 8.73
CA ASP A 283 15.86 2.53 9.83
C ASP A 283 14.47 2.89 9.29
N PRO A 284 13.70 1.93 8.73
CA PRO A 284 12.39 2.20 8.14
C PRO A 284 11.33 2.59 9.18
N VAL A 285 11.44 2.09 10.42
CA VAL A 285 10.50 2.39 11.52
C VAL A 285 10.62 3.85 11.97
N LYS A 286 11.81 4.45 11.94
CA LYS A 286 11.96 5.89 12.18
C LYS A 286 11.25 6.75 11.13
N VAL A 287 11.33 6.36 9.85
CA VAL A 287 10.57 7.05 8.78
C VAL A 287 9.07 6.92 9.03
N ALA A 288 8.62 5.73 9.42
CA ALA A 288 7.23 5.45 9.74
C ALA A 288 6.72 6.29 10.92
N HIS A 289 7.49 6.40 12.00
CA HIS A 289 7.14 7.22 13.16
C HIS A 289 7.05 8.71 12.82
N TRP A 290 8.00 9.23 12.04
CA TRP A 290 7.93 10.63 11.62
C TRP A 290 6.70 10.88 10.74
N ALA A 291 6.42 10.00 9.77
CA ALA A 291 5.26 10.15 8.91
C ALA A 291 3.95 10.08 9.71
N GLY A 292 3.85 9.14 10.66
CA GLY A 292 2.75 9.05 11.61
C GLY A 292 2.60 10.34 12.45
N ALA A 293 3.72 10.93 12.90
CA ALA A 293 3.71 12.20 13.61
C ALA A 293 3.18 13.35 12.75
N MET A 294 3.62 13.44 11.48
CA MET A 294 3.05 14.41 10.55
C MET A 294 1.55 14.21 10.38
N ALA A 295 1.08 12.97 10.21
CA ALA A 295 -0.34 12.68 10.12
C ALA A 295 -1.13 13.09 11.36
N VAL A 296 -0.64 12.83 12.57
CA VAL A 296 -1.38 13.21 13.79
C VAL A 296 -1.43 14.71 14.04
N SER A 297 -0.48 15.47 13.49
CA SER A 297 -0.46 16.93 13.56
C SER A 297 -1.45 17.61 12.60
N GLN A 298 -2.09 16.85 11.71
CA GLN A 298 -3.04 17.39 10.74
C GLN A 298 -4.50 17.31 11.23
N PRO A 299 -5.36 18.30 10.92
CA PRO A 299 -6.80 18.22 11.17
C PRO A 299 -7.50 17.12 10.35
N GLN A 300 -8.52 16.48 10.93
CA GLN A 300 -9.34 15.48 10.21
C GLN A 300 -9.96 16.02 8.91
N ALA A 301 -10.40 17.28 8.91
CA ALA A 301 -11.14 17.88 7.79
C ALA A 301 -10.33 17.95 6.48
N CYS A 302 -9.00 17.93 6.54
CA CYS A 302 -8.15 17.95 5.35
C CYS A 302 -7.53 16.59 5.02
N LYS A 303 -7.69 15.59 5.90
CA LYS A 303 -7.12 14.26 5.68
C LYS A 303 -7.91 13.52 4.60
N PRO A 304 -7.22 12.70 3.79
CA PRO A 304 -5.79 12.40 3.83
C PRO A 304 -4.90 13.40 3.06
N ALA A 305 -5.45 14.36 2.31
CA ALA A 305 -4.70 15.23 1.40
C ALA A 305 -3.59 16.06 2.09
N CYS A 306 -3.89 16.70 3.22
CA CYS A 306 -2.89 17.49 3.95
C CYS A 306 -1.74 16.64 4.54
N VAL A 307 -1.89 15.31 4.64
CA VAL A 307 -0.77 14.43 4.99
C VAL A 307 0.28 14.46 3.88
N THR A 308 -0.13 14.45 2.61
CA THR A 308 0.80 14.56 1.48
C THR A 308 1.65 15.82 1.58
N ASP A 309 1.03 16.96 1.86
CA ASP A 309 1.73 18.25 1.94
C ASP A 309 2.68 18.28 3.15
N ALA A 310 2.22 17.84 4.33
CA ALA A 310 3.05 17.74 5.52
C ALA A 310 4.29 16.84 5.32
N LEU A 311 4.14 15.73 4.59
CA LEU A 311 5.26 14.85 4.26
C LEU A 311 6.25 15.48 3.26
N ARG A 312 5.78 16.34 2.35
CA ARG A 312 6.63 17.05 1.39
C ARG A 312 7.43 18.16 2.07
N ASP A 313 6.80 18.91 2.96
CA ASP A 313 7.39 20.06 3.63
C ASP A 313 8.38 19.64 4.73
N GLY A 314 8.13 18.51 5.39
CA GLY A 314 8.80 18.17 6.65
C GLY A 314 10.09 17.36 6.56
N TRP A 315 10.53 16.84 5.39
CA TRP A 315 11.51 15.74 5.39
C TRP A 315 12.82 15.92 4.65
N GLN A 316 13.91 15.73 5.40
CA GLN A 316 15.31 15.67 4.93
C GLN A 316 15.84 14.23 4.74
N LEU A 317 15.04 13.18 4.96
CA LEU A 317 15.45 11.76 4.79
C LEU A 317 14.60 11.05 3.72
N GLN A 318 14.35 11.69 2.57
CA GLN A 318 13.59 11.06 1.50
C GLN A 318 14.23 9.72 1.11
N PRO A 319 13.47 8.61 1.02
CA PRO A 319 13.98 7.41 0.39
C PRO A 319 14.40 7.78 -1.05
N PRO A 320 15.54 7.29 -1.55
CA PRO A 320 15.99 7.64 -2.89
C PRO A 320 14.88 7.35 -3.90
N SER A 321 14.40 8.41 -4.57
CA SER A 321 13.32 8.31 -5.55
C SER A 321 13.77 7.42 -6.72
N ARG A 322 13.29 6.18 -6.80
CA ARG A 322 13.43 5.36 -8.01
C ARG A 322 12.36 5.70 -9.06
N GLY A 323 12.06 6.99 -9.24
CA GLY A 323 11.03 7.46 -10.16
C GLY A 323 11.44 8.77 -10.82
N ALA A 324 12.29 8.70 -11.85
CA ALA A 324 12.36 9.79 -12.81
C ALA A 324 11.02 9.82 -13.56
N SER A 325 10.40 11.00 -13.68
CA SER A 325 9.12 11.14 -14.39
C SER A 325 9.28 10.64 -15.83
N TRP A 326 8.32 9.84 -16.30
CA TRP A 326 8.30 9.35 -17.68
C TRP A 326 8.34 10.52 -18.68
N LEU A 327 7.75 11.68 -18.38
CA LEU A 327 7.84 12.87 -19.24
C LEU A 327 9.30 13.35 -19.43
N ALA A 328 10.09 13.45 -18.35
CA ALA A 328 11.47 13.91 -18.42
C ALA A 328 12.40 12.89 -19.11
N VAL A 329 12.11 11.59 -18.97
CA VAL A 329 12.85 10.51 -19.63
C VAL A 329 12.42 10.35 -21.09
N GLN A 330 11.14 10.52 -21.39
CA GLN A 330 10.57 10.43 -22.74
C GLN A 330 11.06 11.57 -23.61
N GLU A 331 11.19 12.81 -23.10
CA GLU A 331 11.83 13.91 -23.84
C GLU A 331 13.29 13.63 -24.17
N ARG A 332 14.07 13.10 -23.21
CA ARG A 332 15.48 12.75 -23.42
C ARG A 332 15.66 11.58 -24.38
N LEU A 333 14.82 10.55 -24.27
CA LEU A 333 14.85 9.39 -25.16
C LEU A 333 14.35 9.71 -26.56
N LEU A 334 13.32 10.55 -26.72
CA LEU A 334 12.89 11.04 -28.03
C LEU A 334 13.95 11.94 -28.67
N GLY A 335 14.65 12.75 -27.87
CA GLY A 335 15.81 13.53 -28.32
C GLY A 335 16.92 12.64 -28.87
N HIS A 336 17.33 11.60 -28.13
CA HIS A 336 18.37 10.67 -28.56
C HIS A 336 17.93 9.76 -29.72
N ALA A 337 16.66 9.33 -29.76
CA ALA A 337 16.11 8.54 -30.87
C ALA A 337 16.03 9.37 -32.17
N LYS A 338 15.71 10.66 -32.10
CA LYS A 338 15.79 11.58 -33.24
C LYS A 338 17.24 11.76 -33.72
N LEU A 339 18.20 11.88 -32.79
CA LEU A 339 19.62 11.99 -33.12
C LEU A 339 20.14 10.71 -33.80
N LEU A 340 19.77 9.55 -33.28
CA LEU A 340 20.12 8.23 -33.86
C LEU A 340 19.45 8.01 -35.22
N ALA A 341 18.18 8.41 -35.39
CA ALA A 341 17.51 8.32 -36.69
C ALA A 341 18.15 9.22 -37.75
N GLN A 342 18.70 10.37 -37.36
CA GLN A 342 19.48 11.25 -38.24
C GLN A 342 20.86 10.67 -38.57
N LEU A 343 21.53 10.02 -37.60
CA LEU A 343 22.84 9.37 -37.80
C LEU A 343 22.77 8.07 -38.62
N VAL A 344 21.65 7.34 -38.56
CA VAL A 344 21.45 6.05 -39.26
C VAL A 344 20.88 6.22 -40.68
N GLY A 345 20.67 7.46 -41.15
CA GLY A 345 20.43 7.72 -42.57
C GLY A 345 19.12 7.14 -43.11
N TRP A 346 18.03 7.19 -42.36
CA TRP A 346 16.69 6.97 -42.92
C TRP A 346 16.18 8.25 -43.59
N GLY A 347 16.79 8.56 -44.72
CA GLY A 347 16.46 9.71 -45.54
C GLY A 347 16.71 9.42 -47.02
N ARG A 348 15.65 8.93 -47.68
CA ARG A 348 15.37 8.88 -49.13
C ARG A 348 15.39 7.48 -49.77
N ALA A 349 14.21 6.86 -49.76
CA ALA A 349 13.75 6.08 -50.91
C ALA A 349 13.50 7.06 -52.07
N GLY A 350 14.37 7.04 -53.07
CA GLY A 350 14.14 7.67 -54.38
C GLY A 350 13.95 6.57 -55.40
N SER A 351 12.70 6.30 -55.75
CA SER A 351 12.31 5.51 -56.90
C SER A 351 12.82 6.16 -58.19
N SER A 352 13.57 5.42 -59.02
CA SER A 352 13.61 5.69 -60.46
C SER A 352 13.60 4.39 -61.24
N SER A 353 12.59 4.32 -62.10
CA SER A 353 12.22 3.29 -63.06
C SER A 353 13.30 2.92 -64.07
N ARG A 354 13.26 1.66 -64.52
CA ARG A 354 13.78 1.23 -65.82
C ARG A 354 13.09 2.01 -66.95
N ALA A 355 13.86 2.52 -67.90
CA ALA A 355 13.52 2.61 -69.33
C ALA A 355 14.77 2.95 -70.15
N ALA A 356 14.93 2.22 -71.27
CA ALA A 356 15.95 2.27 -72.33
C ALA A 356 17.36 1.77 -71.97
#